data_AF-A0A542Z7L4-F1
#
_entry.id   AF-A0A542Z7L4-F1
#
_cell.length_a   1.000
_cell.length_b   1.000
_cell.length_c   1.000
_cell.angle_alpha   90.00
_cell.angle_beta   90.00
_cell.angle_gamma   90.00
#
_symmetry.space_group_name_H-M   'P 1'
#
loop_
_entity.id
_entity.type
_entity.pdbx_description
1 polymer ?
#
loop_
_entity_poly.entity_id
_entity_poly.type
_entity_poly.pdbx_seq_one_letter_code
_entity_poly.pdbx_strand_id
1 'polypeptide(L)'
;MHLRHLSVADFRSYAAAELPLSPGITTLVGLNGQGKTNLVEAVGYLATLGSHRVATDAPLVRAGAGQAVIRGAVVRDGRETMVELEITPGRANRARLNRSPVARPREVLGTLRTVLFAPEDLALVKGDPSERRRFLDELLVARQPRWAGVRADYDKVLKQRNALLKSAAPVLRKGSGRRPRPGDEPVEDARASALHTLDVWNGQLARVGASLLYARLRLLHDLGPYLAKAYDEVSAGQSDASVSYKSSVREPMATAIAAGTVPTLEELHEELLAALAEARPQEVERGVSLVGPHRDDVLLTLGQLPAKGYASHGESWSFALGLRLAAYQLLRHDLGQDPVLILDDVFAELDAGRRERLAALVADCEQVLITAAVAEDVPTSLAGSTYRVTLGEVSRVT
;
A
#
# COMPACT_ATOMS: atom_id res chain seq x y z
N MET A 1 10.65 13.90 11.78
CA MET A 1 11.53 12.86 11.21
C MET A 1 11.90 13.28 9.80
N HIS A 2 13.15 13.05 9.36
CA HIS A 2 13.56 13.32 7.99
C HIS A 2 14.61 12.33 7.48
N LEU A 3 14.68 12.18 6.16
CA LEU A 3 15.77 11.50 5.46
C LEU A 3 16.91 12.49 5.26
N ARG A 4 18.06 12.23 5.87
CA ARG A 4 19.28 13.05 5.72
C ARG A 4 20.05 12.70 4.46
N HIS A 5 19.98 11.44 4.03
CA HIS A 5 20.81 10.97 2.92
C HIS A 5 20.18 9.77 2.23
N LEU A 6 20.22 9.76 0.91
CA LEU A 6 19.87 8.61 0.06
C LEU A 6 21.09 8.20 -0.77
N SER A 7 21.41 6.90 -0.77
CA SER A 7 22.41 6.30 -1.65
C SER A 7 21.76 5.14 -2.41
N VAL A 8 22.00 5.07 -3.71
CA VAL A 8 21.55 3.95 -4.56
C VAL A 8 22.71 3.40 -5.36
N ALA A 9 22.73 2.09 -5.56
CA ALA A 9 23.66 1.40 -6.44
C ALA A 9 22.90 0.38 -7.28
N ASP A 10 23.14 0.38 -8.60
CA ASP A 10 22.47 -0.49 -9.57
C ASP A 10 20.94 -0.49 -9.48
N PHE A 11 20.34 0.64 -9.09
CA PHE A 11 18.89 0.79 -8.93
C PHE A 11 18.30 1.55 -10.12
N ARG A 12 17.34 0.93 -10.82
CA ARG A 12 16.67 1.48 -12.00
C ARG A 12 17.69 1.97 -13.06
N SER A 13 17.74 3.28 -13.30
CA SER A 13 18.66 3.92 -14.25
C SER A 13 20.02 4.28 -13.64
N TYR A 14 20.19 4.19 -12.32
CA TYR A 14 21.39 4.64 -11.63
C TYR A 14 22.39 3.50 -11.45
N ALA A 15 23.60 3.67 -11.96
CA ALA A 15 24.74 2.82 -11.59
C ALA A 15 25.15 3.10 -10.13
N ALA A 16 25.29 4.37 -9.78
CA ALA A 16 25.39 4.85 -8.40
C ALA A 16 24.86 6.29 -8.32
N ALA A 17 24.24 6.67 -7.21
CA ALA A 17 23.94 8.06 -6.90
C ALA A 17 23.94 8.31 -5.39
N GLU A 18 24.37 9.51 -5.01
CA GLU A 18 24.42 9.99 -3.64
C GLU A 18 23.66 11.30 -3.56
N LEU A 19 22.62 11.36 -2.72
CA LEU A 19 21.72 12.49 -2.59
C LEU A 19 21.66 12.93 -1.12
N PRO A 20 22.45 13.94 -0.73
CA PRO A 20 22.31 14.56 0.58
C PRO A 20 21.02 15.38 0.63
N LEU A 21 20.30 15.27 1.74
CA LEU A 21 19.00 15.89 1.95
C LEU A 21 18.99 16.62 3.29
N SER A 22 18.16 17.65 3.37
CA SER A 22 17.90 18.42 4.60
C SER A 22 16.39 18.47 4.86
N PRO A 23 15.97 18.82 6.09
CA PRO A 23 14.61 19.30 6.32
C PRO A 23 14.23 20.44 5.35
N GLY A 24 12.94 20.62 5.14
CA GLY A 24 12.35 21.55 4.19
C GLY A 24 12.08 20.95 2.81
N ILE A 25 11.89 21.83 1.82
CA ILE A 25 11.59 21.44 0.44
C ILE A 25 12.87 21.08 -0.31
N THR A 26 12.84 19.95 -1.02
CA THR A 26 13.85 19.59 -2.02
C THR A 26 13.18 19.26 -3.34
N THR A 27 13.59 19.93 -4.41
CA THR A 27 13.05 19.73 -5.76
C THR A 27 14.09 19.09 -6.67
N LEU A 28 13.75 17.93 -7.22
CA LEU A 28 14.50 17.22 -8.25
C LEU A 28 13.95 17.64 -9.62
N VAL A 29 14.74 18.39 -10.39
CA VAL A 29 14.35 18.96 -11.69
C VAL A 29 15.14 18.31 -12.82
N GLY A 30 14.44 17.93 -13.89
CA GLY A 30 15.06 17.36 -15.08
C GLY A 30 14.01 16.82 -16.05
N LEU A 31 14.37 16.67 -17.32
CA LEU A 31 13.43 16.20 -18.34
C LEU A 31 12.79 14.84 -17.98
N ASN A 32 11.68 14.51 -18.65
CA ASN A 32 11.05 13.20 -18.49
C ASN A 32 12.02 12.08 -18.87
N GLY A 33 11.98 10.98 -18.11
CA GLY A 33 12.85 9.83 -18.33
C GLY A 33 14.27 9.95 -17.77
N GLN A 34 14.65 11.08 -17.15
CA GLN A 34 16.01 11.29 -16.63
C GLN A 34 16.30 10.55 -15.30
N GLY A 35 15.28 10.02 -14.64
CA GLY A 35 15.43 9.24 -13.40
C GLY A 35 15.03 9.96 -12.12
N LYS A 36 14.28 11.06 -12.17
CA LYS A 36 13.74 11.76 -10.98
C LYS A 36 12.88 10.82 -10.11
N THR A 37 11.84 10.25 -10.73
CA THR A 37 10.93 9.24 -10.17
C THR A 37 11.67 8.06 -9.58
N ASN A 38 12.80 7.63 -10.17
CA ASN A 38 13.58 6.52 -9.64
C ASN A 38 14.19 6.84 -8.25
N LEU A 39 14.61 8.09 -8.00
CA LEU A 39 15.16 8.48 -6.69
C LEU A 39 14.07 8.49 -5.61
N VAL A 40 12.93 9.10 -5.89
CA VAL A 40 11.81 9.14 -4.94
C VAL A 40 11.14 7.76 -4.76
N GLU A 41 11.15 6.93 -5.80
CA GLU A 41 10.77 5.52 -5.70
C GLU A 41 11.69 4.75 -4.74
N ALA A 42 13.01 5.01 -4.76
CA ALA A 42 13.93 4.38 -3.83
C ALA A 42 13.64 4.79 -2.36
N VAL A 43 13.28 6.06 -2.14
CA VAL A 43 12.85 6.55 -0.82
C VAL A 43 11.56 5.85 -0.37
N GLY A 44 10.56 5.76 -1.25
CA GLY A 44 9.32 5.01 -0.98
C GLY A 44 9.59 3.54 -0.67
N TYR A 45 10.48 2.89 -1.42
CA TYR A 45 10.85 1.49 -1.23
C TYR A 45 11.51 1.23 0.13
N LEU A 46 12.36 2.14 0.61
CA LEU A 46 12.91 2.07 1.98
C LEU A 46 11.82 2.08 3.06
N ALA A 47 10.72 2.79 2.82
CA ALA A 47 9.62 2.92 3.79
C ALA A 47 8.61 1.77 3.72
N THR A 48 8.38 1.18 2.54
CA THR A 48 7.28 0.23 2.30
C THR A 48 7.71 -1.18 1.91
N LEU A 49 8.97 -1.36 1.48
CA LEU A 49 9.48 -2.57 0.83
C LEU A 49 8.75 -2.94 -0.47
N GLY A 50 8.16 -1.96 -1.14
CA GLY A 50 7.43 -2.14 -2.39
C GLY A 50 7.54 -0.92 -3.30
N SER A 51 7.32 -1.13 -4.59
CA SER A 51 7.27 -0.07 -5.60
C SER A 51 5.83 0.32 -5.91
N HIS A 52 5.58 1.61 -6.08
CA HIS A 52 4.29 2.13 -6.56
C HIS A 52 4.11 1.92 -8.09
N ARG A 53 5.20 1.61 -8.82
CA ARG A 53 5.23 1.51 -10.30
C ARG A 53 5.22 0.08 -10.81
N VAL A 54 5.78 -0.86 -10.05
CA VAL A 54 5.93 -2.26 -10.48
C VAL A 54 5.56 -3.24 -9.37
N ALA A 55 4.92 -4.34 -9.75
CA ALA A 55 4.47 -5.37 -8.82
C ALA A 55 5.58 -6.36 -8.39
N THR A 56 6.73 -6.35 -9.07
CA THR A 56 7.87 -7.24 -8.77
C THR A 56 9.16 -6.44 -8.70
N ASP A 57 10.15 -6.97 -8.00
CA ASP A 57 11.41 -6.26 -7.77
C ASP A 57 12.38 -6.31 -8.97
N ALA A 58 12.20 -7.23 -9.92
CA ALA A 58 13.14 -7.39 -11.04
C ALA A 58 13.36 -6.09 -11.85
N PRO A 59 12.33 -5.30 -12.18
CA PRO A 59 12.49 -4.01 -12.87
C PRO A 59 13.17 -2.92 -12.04
N LEU A 60 13.38 -3.12 -10.73
CA LEU A 60 14.07 -2.18 -9.85
C LEU A 60 15.59 -2.30 -9.98
N VAL A 61 16.09 -3.43 -10.49
CA VAL A 61 17.52 -3.66 -10.70
C VAL A 61 17.92 -3.16 -12.08
N ARG A 62 19.04 -2.42 -12.13
CA ARG A 62 19.59 -1.87 -13.37
C ARG A 62 19.88 -2.98 -14.38
N ALA A 63 19.60 -2.70 -15.65
CA ALA A 63 19.86 -3.64 -16.72
C ALA A 63 21.34 -4.11 -16.72
N GLY A 64 21.53 -5.44 -16.74
CA GLY A 64 22.85 -6.07 -16.69
C GLY A 64 23.42 -6.27 -15.27
N ALA A 65 22.79 -5.73 -14.22
CA ALA A 65 23.20 -5.96 -12.84
C ALA A 65 22.49 -7.18 -12.23
N GLY A 66 23.14 -7.84 -11.27
CA GLY A 66 22.57 -8.98 -10.54
C GLY A 66 21.75 -8.60 -9.31
N GLN A 67 21.94 -7.39 -8.79
CA GLN A 67 21.28 -6.87 -7.59
C GLN A 67 21.29 -5.35 -7.59
N ALA A 68 20.42 -4.74 -6.78
CA ALA A 68 20.44 -3.31 -6.46
C ALA A 68 20.59 -3.10 -4.95
N VAL A 69 21.15 -1.96 -4.56
CA VAL A 69 21.24 -1.57 -3.15
C VAL A 69 20.66 -0.17 -2.97
N ILE A 70 19.82 -0.01 -1.95
CA ILE A 70 19.27 1.28 -1.52
C ILE A 70 19.66 1.49 -0.06
N ARG A 71 20.18 2.68 0.27
CA ARG A 71 20.50 3.08 1.65
C ARG A 71 19.89 4.42 1.99
N GLY A 72 19.36 4.53 3.20
CA GLY A 72 18.81 5.77 3.74
C GLY A 72 19.33 6.06 5.15
N ALA A 73 19.86 7.26 5.37
CA ALA A 73 20.17 7.77 6.70
C ALA A 73 18.96 8.55 7.23
N VAL A 74 18.25 7.98 8.20
CA VAL A 74 17.00 8.55 8.72
C VAL A 74 17.25 9.16 10.09
N VAL A 75 16.85 10.41 10.28
CA VAL A 75 16.97 11.12 11.56
C VAL A 75 15.60 11.25 12.21
N ARG A 76 15.49 10.77 13.45
CA ARG A 76 14.30 10.87 14.28
C ARG A 76 14.70 11.18 15.72
N ASP A 77 14.09 12.22 16.31
CA ASP A 77 14.38 12.65 17.70
C ASP A 77 15.89 12.84 17.97
N GLY A 78 16.61 13.41 16.99
CA GLY A 78 18.05 13.63 17.04
C GLY A 78 18.92 12.38 16.87
N ARG A 79 18.33 11.19 16.68
CA ARG A 79 19.05 9.94 16.45
C ARG A 79 19.03 9.57 14.98
N GLU A 80 20.20 9.26 14.44
CA GLU A 80 20.35 8.74 13.09
C GLU A 80 20.27 7.21 13.09
N THR A 81 19.54 6.64 12.13
CA THR A 81 19.49 5.21 11.84
C THR A 81 19.72 4.98 10.36
N MET A 82 20.68 4.11 10.03
CA MET A 82 20.96 3.71 8.65
C MET A 82 20.12 2.49 8.29
N VAL A 83 19.28 2.61 7.26
CA VAL A 83 18.54 1.50 6.65
C VAL A 83 19.24 1.12 5.34
N GLU A 84 19.51 -0.17 5.15
CA GLU A 84 20.05 -0.70 3.88
C GLU A 84 19.18 -1.84 3.40
N LEU A 85 18.84 -1.82 2.10
CA LEU A 85 18.10 -2.88 1.41
C LEU A 85 18.92 -3.38 0.21
N GLU A 86 19.07 -4.69 0.12
CA GLU A 86 19.68 -5.41 -1.00
C GLU A 86 18.57 -6.16 -1.73
N ILE A 87 18.33 -5.75 -2.99
CA ILE A 87 17.27 -6.28 -3.84
C ILE A 87 17.89 -7.26 -4.82
N THR A 88 17.45 -8.51 -4.78
CA THR A 88 17.97 -9.58 -5.64
C THR A 88 16.82 -10.27 -6.37
N PRO A 89 16.66 -10.06 -7.69
CA PRO A 89 15.55 -10.60 -8.45
C PRO A 89 15.45 -12.13 -8.30
N GLY A 90 14.24 -12.61 -8.03
CA GLY A 90 13.96 -14.04 -7.85
C GLY A 90 14.45 -14.63 -6.51
N ARG A 91 15.03 -13.82 -5.62
CA ARG A 91 15.41 -14.22 -4.26
C ARG A 91 14.74 -13.34 -3.23
N ALA A 92 14.79 -13.76 -1.97
CA ALA A 92 14.34 -12.92 -0.87
C ALA A 92 15.33 -11.75 -0.69
N ASN A 93 14.80 -10.54 -0.61
CA ASN A 93 15.61 -9.35 -0.33
C ASN A 93 16.22 -9.42 1.07
N ARG A 94 17.33 -8.72 1.26
CA ARG A 94 18.03 -8.64 2.55
C ARG A 94 17.99 -7.20 3.05
N ALA A 95 17.97 -7.05 4.37
CA ALA A 95 17.93 -5.74 5.00
C ALA A 95 18.92 -5.64 6.16
N ARG A 96 19.39 -4.43 6.42
CA ARG A 96 20.25 -4.12 7.58
C ARG A 96 19.79 -2.83 8.26
N LEU A 97 19.94 -2.79 9.59
CA LEU A 97 19.80 -1.59 10.41
C LEU A 97 21.15 -1.29 11.06
N ASN A 98 21.67 -0.08 10.88
CA ASN A 98 22.98 0.32 11.37
C ASN A 98 24.09 -0.69 11.02
N ARG A 99 24.08 -1.14 9.76
CA ARG A 99 24.98 -2.17 9.18
C ARG A 99 24.79 -3.59 9.73
N SER A 100 23.92 -3.80 10.71
CA SER A 100 23.63 -5.12 11.26
C SER A 100 22.48 -5.79 10.49
N PRO A 101 22.62 -7.05 10.04
CA PRO A 101 21.54 -7.74 9.33
C PRO A 101 20.34 -7.97 10.25
N VAL A 102 19.13 -7.80 9.71
CA VAL A 102 17.88 -8.18 10.39
C VAL A 102 17.39 -9.55 9.92
N ALA A 103 16.63 -10.25 10.77
CA ALA A 103 16.18 -11.61 10.43
C ALA A 103 15.13 -11.61 9.32
N ARG A 104 14.26 -10.60 9.28
CA ARG A 104 13.25 -10.40 8.24
C ARG A 104 13.30 -8.98 7.71
N PRO A 105 13.26 -8.75 6.39
CA PRO A 105 13.29 -7.39 5.82
C PRO A 105 12.25 -6.44 6.42
N ARG A 106 11.05 -6.95 6.72
CA ARG A 106 9.96 -6.17 7.35
C ARG A 106 10.31 -5.52 8.69
N GLU A 107 11.40 -5.93 9.36
CA GLU A 107 11.87 -5.29 10.60
C GLU A 107 12.37 -3.86 10.39
N VAL A 108 12.69 -3.45 9.15
CA VAL A 108 13.06 -2.05 8.87
C VAL A 108 11.85 -1.11 8.79
N LEU A 109 10.63 -1.65 8.62
CA LEU A 109 9.42 -0.88 8.41
C LEU A 109 9.13 0.04 9.61
N GLY A 110 8.75 1.28 9.31
CA GLY A 110 8.53 2.33 10.32
C GLY A 110 9.80 3.03 10.80
N THR A 111 10.99 2.64 10.33
CA THR A 111 12.21 3.43 10.52
C THR A 111 12.12 4.74 9.73
N LEU A 112 11.85 4.61 8.43
CA LEU A 112 11.37 5.68 7.57
C LEU A 112 9.86 5.51 7.36
N ARG A 113 9.12 6.62 7.37
CA ARG A 113 7.73 6.67 6.90
C ARG A 113 7.62 7.75 5.86
N THR A 114 6.89 7.43 4.81
CA THR A 114 6.65 8.32 3.68
C THR A 114 5.17 8.35 3.35
N VAL A 115 4.70 9.47 2.81
CA VAL A 115 3.48 9.49 2.01
C VAL A 115 3.87 9.95 0.62
N LEU A 116 3.65 9.08 -0.36
CA LEU A 116 4.02 9.29 -1.76
C LEU A 116 2.77 9.54 -2.59
N PHE A 117 2.86 10.56 -3.43
CA PHE A 117 1.82 11.10 -4.27
C PHE A 117 2.37 11.01 -5.68
N ALA A 118 1.73 10.23 -6.54
CA ALA A 118 2.20 10.02 -7.91
C ALA A 118 1.02 9.93 -8.89
N PRO A 119 1.25 10.09 -10.20
CA PRO A 119 0.17 10.04 -11.20
C PRO A 119 -0.61 8.73 -11.19
N GLU A 120 0.02 7.63 -10.79
CA GLU A 120 -0.60 6.33 -10.63
C GLU A 120 -1.72 6.31 -9.56
N ASP A 121 -1.75 7.28 -8.64
CA ASP A 121 -2.76 7.36 -7.58
C ASP A 121 -4.18 7.62 -8.10
N LEU A 122 -4.33 8.06 -9.36
CA LEU A 122 -5.64 8.12 -10.01
C LEU A 122 -6.31 6.72 -10.05
N ALA A 123 -5.52 5.65 -10.02
CA ALA A 123 -6.01 4.27 -9.91
C ALA A 123 -6.68 3.96 -8.57
N LEU A 124 -6.42 4.72 -7.49
CA LEU A 124 -7.17 4.59 -6.23
C LEU A 124 -8.66 4.85 -6.45
N VAL A 125 -8.97 5.82 -7.33
CA VAL A 125 -10.34 6.24 -7.62
C VAL A 125 -10.95 5.45 -8.76
N LYS A 126 -10.23 5.35 -9.88
CA LYS A 126 -10.77 4.76 -11.12
C LYS A 126 -10.47 3.27 -11.26
N GLY A 127 -9.46 2.78 -10.56
CA GLY A 127 -8.95 1.42 -10.68
C GLY A 127 -9.76 0.39 -9.90
N ASP A 128 -9.15 -0.76 -9.76
CA ASP A 128 -9.76 -1.95 -9.17
C ASP A 128 -9.67 -1.95 -7.64
N PRO A 129 -10.50 -2.77 -6.97
CA PRO A 129 -10.45 -2.95 -5.52
C PRO A 129 -9.07 -3.27 -4.95
N SER A 130 -8.18 -3.89 -5.75
CA SER A 130 -6.80 -4.18 -5.37
C SER A 130 -6.00 -2.94 -5.01
N GLU A 131 -6.20 -1.82 -5.71
CA GLU A 131 -5.46 -0.58 -5.49
C GLU A 131 -5.84 0.05 -4.15
N ARG A 132 -7.15 0.10 -3.85
CA ARG A 132 -7.65 0.62 -2.58
C ARG A 132 -7.29 -0.27 -1.39
N ARG A 133 -7.35 -1.59 -1.55
CA ARG A 133 -6.85 -2.53 -0.52
C ARG A 133 -5.36 -2.34 -0.28
N ARG A 134 -4.55 -2.15 -1.34
CA ARG A 134 -3.12 -1.90 -1.22
C ARG A 134 -2.85 -0.60 -0.46
N PHE A 135 -3.55 0.48 -0.80
CA PHE A 135 -3.46 1.75 -0.10
C PHE A 135 -3.78 1.63 1.40
N LEU A 136 -4.90 1.00 1.78
CA LEU A 136 -5.25 0.76 3.18
C LEU A 136 -4.17 -0.06 3.90
N ASP A 137 -3.70 -1.11 3.24
CA ASP A 137 -2.71 -2.03 3.79
C ASP A 137 -1.34 -1.38 4.01
N GLU A 138 -0.90 -0.54 3.07
CA GLU A 138 0.34 0.24 3.19
C GLU A 138 0.22 1.29 4.29
N LEU A 139 -0.91 1.99 4.37
CA LEU A 139 -1.16 2.97 5.42
C LEU A 139 -1.25 2.31 6.81
N LEU A 140 -1.87 1.13 6.91
CA LEU A 140 -1.87 0.33 8.14
C LEU A 140 -0.46 0.03 8.63
N VAL A 141 0.43 -0.39 7.71
CA VAL A 141 1.81 -0.72 8.02
C VAL A 141 2.62 0.52 8.38
N ALA A 142 2.43 1.63 7.65
CA ALA A 142 3.07 2.90 7.96
C ALA A 142 2.69 3.41 9.36
N ARG A 143 1.40 3.30 9.72
CA ARG A 143 0.88 3.65 11.05
C ARG A 143 1.43 2.70 12.12
N GLN A 144 1.34 1.39 11.89
CA GLN A 144 1.77 0.35 12.84
C GLN A 144 2.44 -0.83 12.11
N PRO A 145 3.79 -0.90 12.10
CA PRO A 145 4.55 -1.90 11.34
C PRO A 145 4.20 -3.37 11.62
N ARG A 146 3.65 -3.67 12.81
CA ARG A 146 3.19 -5.02 13.18
C ARG A 146 2.19 -5.63 12.19
N TRP A 147 1.40 -4.81 11.49
CA TRP A 147 0.41 -5.29 10.52
C TRP A 147 1.04 -5.94 9.30
N ALA A 148 2.32 -5.66 8.99
CA ALA A 148 3.06 -6.39 7.95
C ALA A 148 3.19 -7.88 8.31
N GLY A 149 3.24 -8.19 9.61
CA GLY A 149 3.19 -9.55 10.14
C GLY A 149 1.89 -10.26 9.81
N VAL A 150 0.79 -9.66 10.25
CA VAL A 150 -0.56 -10.20 10.09
C VAL A 150 -0.92 -10.37 8.61
N ARG A 151 -0.56 -9.41 7.75
CA ARG A 151 -0.77 -9.51 6.30
C ARG A 151 -0.02 -10.69 5.69
N ALA A 152 1.26 -10.84 6.00
CA ALA A 152 2.06 -11.97 5.50
C ALA A 152 1.51 -13.33 5.98
N ASP A 153 1.04 -13.40 7.22
CA ASP A 153 0.40 -14.60 7.76
C ASP A 153 -0.94 -14.88 7.06
N TYR A 154 -1.74 -13.84 6.79
CA TYR A 154 -2.99 -13.95 6.05
C TYR A 154 -2.76 -14.49 4.63
N ASP A 155 -1.83 -13.91 3.89
CA ASP A 155 -1.50 -14.32 2.52
C ASP A 155 -0.97 -15.76 2.49
N LYS A 156 -0.16 -16.14 3.48
CA LYS A 156 0.34 -17.52 3.62
C LYS A 156 -0.82 -18.50 3.85
N VAL A 157 -1.70 -18.22 4.80
CA VAL A 157 -2.87 -19.07 5.10
C VAL A 157 -3.80 -19.15 3.89
N LEU A 158 -4.09 -18.01 3.25
CA LEU A 158 -4.92 -17.94 2.04
C LEU A 158 -4.33 -18.79 0.90
N LYS A 159 -3.00 -18.71 0.68
CA LYS A 159 -2.31 -19.51 -0.33
C LYS A 159 -2.41 -21.01 -0.03
N GLN A 160 -2.19 -21.43 1.21
CA GLN A 160 -2.29 -22.84 1.60
C GLN A 160 -3.72 -23.38 1.46
N ARG A 161 -4.72 -22.61 1.91
CA ARG A 161 -6.13 -22.94 1.73
C ARG A 161 -6.51 -23.08 0.26
N ASN A 162 -6.12 -22.12 -0.58
CA ASN A 162 -6.38 -22.17 -2.02
C ASN A 162 -5.68 -23.35 -2.71
N ALA A 163 -4.47 -23.71 -2.26
CA ALA A 163 -3.79 -24.91 -2.74
C ALA A 163 -4.58 -26.17 -2.38
N LEU A 164 -5.09 -26.28 -1.14
CA LEU A 164 -5.94 -27.38 -0.70
C LEU A 164 -7.25 -27.45 -1.51
N LEU A 165 -7.93 -26.32 -1.72
CA LEU A 165 -9.16 -26.28 -2.52
C LEU A 165 -8.95 -26.84 -3.93
N LYS A 166 -7.79 -26.55 -4.54
CA LYS A 166 -7.42 -27.07 -5.87
C LYS A 166 -7.04 -28.55 -5.83
N SER A 167 -6.21 -28.96 -4.88
CA SER A 167 -5.72 -30.35 -4.81
C SER A 167 -6.80 -31.33 -4.35
N ALA A 168 -7.71 -30.90 -3.47
CA ALA A 168 -8.82 -31.71 -2.97
C ALA A 168 -10.08 -31.63 -3.84
N ALA A 169 -10.10 -30.79 -4.88
CA ALA A 169 -11.24 -30.66 -5.80
C ALA A 169 -11.75 -32.01 -6.36
N PRO A 170 -10.90 -32.99 -6.73
CA PRO A 170 -11.37 -34.29 -7.21
C PRO A 170 -12.09 -35.14 -6.16
N VAL A 171 -11.89 -34.88 -4.86
CA VAL A 171 -12.55 -35.63 -3.79
C VAL A 171 -13.75 -34.86 -3.22
N LEU A 172 -13.68 -33.52 -3.26
CA LEU A 172 -14.70 -32.64 -2.70
C LEU A 172 -15.86 -32.33 -3.67
N ARG A 173 -15.65 -32.38 -4.99
CA ARG A 173 -16.71 -32.11 -5.98
C ARG A 173 -17.69 -33.28 -6.10
N LYS A 174 -19.00 -32.98 -6.04
CA LYS A 174 -20.06 -33.97 -6.32
C LYS A 174 -19.94 -34.48 -7.76
N GLY A 175 -20.05 -35.80 -7.96
CA GLY A 175 -20.00 -36.41 -9.30
C GLY A 175 -18.60 -36.58 -9.89
N SER A 176 -17.55 -36.31 -9.10
CA SER A 176 -16.17 -36.60 -9.47
C SER A 176 -15.94 -38.12 -9.50
N GLY A 177 -16.20 -38.73 -10.66
CA GLY A 177 -16.01 -40.15 -10.91
C GLY A 177 -14.53 -40.53 -11.02
N ARG A 178 -13.79 -40.50 -9.91
CA ARG A 178 -12.50 -41.20 -9.84
C ARG A 178 -12.80 -42.68 -9.61
N ARG A 179 -12.49 -43.53 -10.61
CA ARG A 179 -12.46 -44.99 -10.40
C ARG A 179 -11.42 -45.30 -9.32
N PRO A 180 -11.79 -45.89 -8.18
CA PRO A 180 -10.84 -46.26 -7.14
C PRO A 180 -9.80 -47.22 -7.70
N ARG A 181 -8.51 -47.02 -7.41
CA ARG A 181 -7.48 -48.04 -7.67
C ARG A 181 -7.41 -49.00 -6.49
N PRO A 182 -7.02 -50.27 -6.69
CA PRO A 182 -6.78 -51.18 -5.58
C PRO A 182 -5.72 -50.60 -4.64
N GLY A 183 -6.05 -50.42 -3.36
CA GLY A 183 -5.18 -49.80 -2.35
C GLY A 183 -5.39 -48.29 -2.11
N ASP A 184 -6.28 -47.62 -2.85
CA ASP A 184 -6.71 -46.26 -2.53
C ASP A 184 -7.55 -46.27 -1.23
N GLU A 185 -7.39 -45.24 -0.40
CA GLU A 185 -8.25 -44.97 0.76
C GLU A 185 -9.72 -44.83 0.32
N PRO A 186 -10.71 -45.29 1.12
CA PRO A 186 -12.13 -45.10 0.79
C PRO A 186 -12.43 -43.63 0.49
N VAL A 187 -13.19 -43.37 -0.58
CA VAL A 187 -13.48 -42.01 -1.06
C VAL A 187 -14.16 -41.15 0.02
N GLU A 188 -14.97 -41.78 0.89
CA GLU A 188 -15.63 -41.11 2.01
C GLU A 188 -14.65 -40.65 3.08
N ASP A 189 -13.67 -41.49 3.44
CA ASP A 189 -12.62 -41.16 4.41
C ASP A 189 -11.70 -40.06 3.88
N ALA A 190 -11.26 -40.17 2.62
CA ALA A 190 -10.47 -39.14 1.96
C ALA A 190 -11.23 -37.80 1.89
N ARG A 191 -12.55 -37.84 1.69
CA ARG A 191 -13.40 -36.64 1.68
C ARG A 191 -13.55 -36.05 3.07
N ALA A 192 -13.77 -36.86 4.10
CA ALA A 192 -13.85 -36.41 5.48
C ALA A 192 -12.52 -35.77 5.93
N SER A 193 -11.39 -36.38 5.59
CA SER A 193 -10.04 -35.86 5.84
C SER A 193 -9.79 -34.50 5.17
N ALA A 194 -10.15 -34.38 3.89
CA ALA A 194 -10.04 -33.11 3.15
C ALA A 194 -10.93 -32.00 3.74
N LEU A 195 -12.17 -32.34 4.14
CA LEU A 195 -13.09 -31.39 4.79
C LEU A 195 -12.57 -30.94 6.16
N HIS A 196 -12.09 -31.87 6.98
CA HIS A 196 -11.49 -31.55 8.27
C HIS A 196 -10.29 -30.61 8.11
N THR A 197 -9.39 -30.92 7.16
CA THR A 197 -8.24 -30.06 6.87
C THR A 197 -8.68 -28.68 6.40
N LEU A 198 -9.73 -28.59 5.57
CA LEU A 198 -10.29 -27.30 5.15
C LEU A 198 -10.87 -26.51 6.33
N ASP A 199 -11.50 -27.16 7.29
CA ASP A 199 -12.04 -26.51 8.49
C ASP A 199 -10.93 -25.98 9.42
N VAL A 200 -9.80 -26.69 9.54
CA VAL A 200 -8.61 -26.16 10.21
C VAL A 200 -8.11 -24.89 9.52
N TRP A 201 -8.03 -24.89 8.18
CA TRP A 201 -7.64 -23.69 7.43
C TRP A 201 -8.69 -22.57 7.53
N ASN A 202 -9.98 -22.88 7.60
CA ASN A 202 -11.03 -21.90 7.84
C ASN A 202 -10.85 -21.21 9.20
N GLY A 203 -10.59 -21.98 10.26
CA GLY A 203 -10.23 -21.48 11.59
C GLY A 203 -9.06 -20.50 11.56
N GLN A 204 -7.98 -20.88 10.89
CA GLN A 204 -6.80 -20.03 10.76
C GLN A 204 -7.06 -18.77 9.92
N LEU A 205 -7.76 -18.91 8.78
CA LEU A 205 -8.05 -17.80 7.87
C LEU A 205 -9.00 -16.80 8.54
N ALA A 206 -10.04 -17.27 9.24
CA ALA A 206 -10.97 -16.42 9.96
C ALA A 206 -10.28 -15.67 11.11
N ARG A 207 -9.37 -16.32 11.85
CA ARG A 207 -8.62 -15.67 12.95
C ARG A 207 -7.73 -14.53 12.47
N VAL A 208 -6.91 -14.79 11.44
CA VAL A 208 -6.00 -13.76 10.91
C VAL A 208 -6.79 -12.73 10.09
N GLY A 209 -7.82 -13.18 9.37
CA GLY A 209 -8.72 -12.34 8.58
C GLY A 209 -9.52 -11.36 9.43
N ALA A 210 -10.05 -11.78 10.58
CA ALA A 210 -10.75 -10.90 11.51
C ALA A 210 -9.83 -9.78 12.03
N SER A 211 -8.58 -10.13 12.38
CA SER A 211 -7.58 -9.14 12.81
C SER A 211 -7.29 -8.10 11.72
N LEU A 212 -7.10 -8.53 10.47
CA LEU A 212 -6.84 -7.63 9.34
C LEU A 212 -8.07 -6.78 9.00
N LEU A 213 -9.26 -7.38 9.00
CA LEU A 213 -10.52 -6.68 8.76
C LEU A 213 -10.74 -5.59 9.81
N TYR A 214 -10.65 -5.95 11.09
CA TYR A 214 -10.77 -5.01 12.20
C TYR A 214 -9.81 -3.82 12.07
N ALA A 215 -8.54 -4.10 11.76
CA ALA A 215 -7.54 -3.06 11.55
C ALA A 215 -7.92 -2.11 10.41
N ARG A 216 -8.37 -2.65 9.27
CA ARG A 216 -8.82 -1.85 8.12
C ARG A 216 -10.04 -1.00 8.45
N LEU A 217 -11.02 -1.55 9.16
CA LEU A 217 -12.23 -0.81 9.56
C LEU A 217 -11.89 0.35 10.51
N ARG A 218 -11.04 0.10 11.51
CA ARG A 218 -10.52 1.16 12.39
C ARG A 218 -9.75 2.23 11.62
N LEU A 219 -8.86 1.82 10.74
CA LEU A 219 -8.11 2.77 9.91
C LEU A 219 -9.03 3.63 9.06
N LEU A 220 -10.02 3.03 8.40
CA LEU A 220 -10.93 3.78 7.53
C LEU A 220 -11.80 4.75 8.31
N HIS A 221 -12.26 4.35 9.51
CA HIS A 221 -12.98 5.22 10.43
C HIS A 221 -12.13 6.44 10.81
N ASP A 222 -10.86 6.23 11.18
CA ASP A 222 -9.96 7.32 11.58
C ASP A 222 -9.56 8.20 10.39
N LEU A 223 -9.47 7.65 9.17
CA LEU A 223 -9.10 8.36 7.94
C LEU A 223 -10.21 9.28 7.42
N GLY A 224 -11.48 8.89 7.59
CA GLY A 224 -12.65 9.56 7.02
C GLY A 224 -12.70 11.08 7.28
N PRO A 225 -12.57 11.55 8.54
CA PRO A 225 -12.56 12.98 8.84
C PRO A 225 -11.45 13.77 8.15
N TYR A 226 -10.26 13.19 8.03
CA TYR A 226 -9.14 13.83 7.34
C TYR A 226 -9.36 13.90 5.83
N LEU A 227 -10.00 12.88 5.23
CA LEU A 227 -10.33 12.87 3.81
C LEU A 227 -11.32 13.97 3.45
N ALA A 228 -12.43 14.09 4.20
CA ALA A 228 -13.44 15.10 3.94
C ALA A 228 -12.80 16.50 3.94
N LYS A 229 -12.03 16.81 4.99
CA LYS A 229 -11.31 18.08 5.12
C LYS A 229 -10.31 18.31 3.98
N ALA A 230 -9.45 17.34 3.69
CA ALA A 230 -8.42 17.47 2.66
C ALA A 230 -9.02 17.63 1.26
N TYR A 231 -10.14 16.96 0.98
CA TYR A 231 -10.83 17.10 -0.30
C TYR A 231 -11.38 18.51 -0.50
N ASP A 232 -12.05 19.07 0.51
CA ASP A 232 -12.60 20.44 0.46
C ASP A 232 -11.49 21.48 0.25
N GLU A 233 -10.37 21.33 0.98
CA GLU A 233 -9.21 22.20 0.85
C GLU A 233 -8.57 22.13 -0.55
N VAL A 234 -8.48 20.96 -1.16
CA VAL A 234 -7.89 20.80 -2.49
C VAL A 234 -8.85 21.24 -3.61
N SER A 235 -10.13 20.88 -3.51
CA SER A 235 -11.10 21.08 -4.57
C SER A 235 -11.68 22.50 -4.61
N ALA A 236 -11.55 23.27 -3.52
CA ALA A 236 -12.20 24.58 -3.33
C ALA A 236 -13.73 24.53 -3.52
N GLY A 237 -14.34 23.35 -3.33
CA GLY A 237 -15.78 23.13 -3.37
C GLY A 237 -16.26 22.43 -2.09
N GLN A 238 -17.57 22.46 -1.87
CA GLN A 238 -18.23 21.64 -0.86
C GLN A 238 -18.71 20.37 -1.55
N SER A 239 -17.90 19.32 -1.53
CA SER A 239 -18.36 18.00 -1.95
C SER A 239 -18.14 17.06 -0.79
N ASP A 240 -19.20 16.37 -0.37
CA ASP A 240 -19.15 15.40 0.73
C ASP A 240 -18.37 14.16 0.29
N ALA A 241 -17.03 14.28 0.25
CA ALA A 241 -16.13 13.18 -0.04
C ALA A 241 -16.14 12.20 1.14
N SER A 242 -16.52 10.97 0.88
CA SER A 242 -16.61 9.95 1.92
C SER A 242 -16.07 8.60 1.49
N VAL A 243 -15.74 7.80 2.50
CA VAL A 243 -15.24 6.43 2.36
C VAL A 243 -16.11 5.48 3.15
N SER A 244 -16.41 4.32 2.57
CA SER A 244 -17.07 3.22 3.26
C SER A 244 -16.43 1.89 2.90
N TYR A 245 -16.63 0.87 3.74
CA TYR A 245 -16.03 -0.43 3.54
C TYR A 245 -17.08 -1.44 3.07
N LYS A 246 -16.85 -2.07 1.92
CA LYS A 246 -17.66 -3.16 1.40
C LYS A 246 -17.00 -4.50 1.74
N SER A 247 -17.51 -5.15 2.78
CA SER A 247 -17.00 -6.45 3.23
C SER A 247 -17.70 -7.62 2.51
N SER A 248 -16.99 -8.75 2.40
CA SER A 248 -17.47 -10.03 1.87
C SER A 248 -18.13 -10.93 2.92
N VAL A 249 -18.28 -10.45 4.17
CA VAL A 249 -19.09 -11.13 5.21
C VAL A 249 -20.59 -11.09 4.87
N ARG A 250 -21.42 -11.82 5.62
CA ARG A 250 -22.86 -11.90 5.33
C ARG A 250 -23.62 -10.73 5.96
N GLU A 251 -24.87 -10.59 5.52
CA GLU A 251 -25.83 -9.68 6.15
C GLU A 251 -26.32 -10.24 7.49
N PRO A 252 -26.65 -9.39 8.48
CA PRO A 252 -26.70 -7.92 8.40
C PRO A 252 -25.36 -7.20 8.68
N MET A 253 -24.28 -7.94 8.97
CA MET A 253 -23.00 -7.34 9.36
C MET A 253 -22.36 -6.54 8.21
N ALA A 254 -22.44 -7.02 6.96
CA ALA A 254 -21.92 -6.29 5.80
C ALA A 254 -22.53 -4.88 5.68
N THR A 255 -23.85 -4.75 5.83
CA THR A 255 -24.53 -3.44 5.85
C THR A 255 -24.09 -2.57 7.03
N ALA A 256 -23.97 -3.15 8.23
CA ALA A 256 -23.50 -2.40 9.40
C ALA A 256 -22.08 -1.85 9.23
N ILE A 257 -21.17 -2.66 8.65
CA ILE A 257 -19.81 -2.26 8.30
C ILE A 257 -19.81 -1.14 7.25
N ALA A 258 -20.64 -1.24 6.21
CA ALA A 258 -20.77 -0.20 5.19
C ALA A 258 -21.28 1.13 5.76
N ALA A 259 -22.09 1.08 6.82
CA ALA A 259 -22.55 2.24 7.58
C ALA A 259 -21.52 2.78 8.59
N GLY A 260 -20.30 2.21 8.64
CA GLY A 260 -19.21 2.68 9.50
C GLY A 260 -19.11 1.99 10.85
N THR A 261 -19.90 0.94 11.10
CA THR A 261 -19.76 0.13 12.32
C THR A 261 -18.42 -0.61 12.30
N VAL A 262 -17.75 -0.66 13.45
CA VAL A 262 -16.54 -1.47 13.64
C VAL A 262 -16.86 -2.58 14.65
N PRO A 263 -17.25 -3.79 14.18
CA PRO A 263 -17.53 -4.92 15.07
C PRO A 263 -16.27 -5.36 15.82
N THR A 264 -16.47 -6.09 16.91
CA THR A 264 -15.40 -6.67 17.71
C THR A 264 -14.65 -7.77 16.93
N LEU A 265 -13.44 -8.09 17.39
CA LEU A 265 -12.65 -9.17 16.79
C LEU A 265 -13.35 -10.53 16.85
N GLU A 266 -14.11 -10.78 17.92
CA GLU A 266 -14.85 -12.02 18.13
C GLU A 266 -16.02 -12.12 17.14
N GLU A 267 -16.85 -11.08 17.03
CA GLU A 267 -17.95 -11.02 16.05
C GLU A 267 -17.44 -11.20 14.61
N LEU A 268 -16.34 -10.52 14.25
CA LEU A 268 -15.76 -10.67 12.91
C LEU A 268 -15.21 -12.08 12.67
N HIS A 269 -14.65 -12.72 13.69
CA HIS A 269 -14.13 -14.08 13.59
C HIS A 269 -15.25 -15.10 13.35
N GLU A 270 -16.30 -15.04 14.18
CA GLU A 270 -17.46 -15.93 14.07
C GLU A 270 -18.15 -15.78 12.72
N GLU A 271 -18.34 -14.53 12.28
CA GLU A 271 -19.00 -14.26 11.01
C GLU A 271 -18.15 -14.70 9.81
N LEU A 272 -16.83 -14.49 9.84
CA LEU A 272 -15.95 -15.03 8.79
C LEU A 272 -16.00 -16.55 8.72
N LEU A 273 -16.07 -17.25 9.86
CA LEU A 273 -16.23 -18.70 9.89
C LEU A 273 -17.54 -19.14 9.25
N ALA A 274 -18.65 -18.49 9.63
CA ALA A 274 -19.96 -18.81 9.09
C ALA A 274 -20.05 -18.53 7.59
N ALA A 275 -19.51 -17.40 7.14
CA ALA A 275 -19.46 -17.02 5.73
C ALA A 275 -18.57 -17.98 4.90
N LEU A 276 -17.44 -18.43 5.42
CA LEU A 276 -16.59 -19.44 4.78
C LEU A 276 -17.29 -20.81 4.67
N ALA A 277 -18.06 -21.20 5.70
CA ALA A 277 -18.83 -22.44 5.66
C ALA A 277 -19.93 -22.40 4.60
N GLU A 278 -20.64 -21.27 4.48
CA GLU A 278 -21.68 -21.04 3.48
C GLU A 278 -21.12 -21.00 2.05
N ALA A 279 -19.98 -20.33 1.84
CA ALA A 279 -19.33 -20.22 0.53
C ALA A 279 -18.64 -21.51 0.06
N ARG A 280 -18.42 -22.49 0.96
CA ARG A 280 -17.64 -23.71 0.71
C ARG A 280 -18.00 -24.42 -0.60
N PRO A 281 -19.29 -24.67 -0.96
CA PRO A 281 -19.61 -25.36 -2.21
C PRO A 281 -19.06 -24.64 -3.44
N GLN A 282 -19.19 -23.31 -3.48
CA GLN A 282 -18.70 -22.49 -4.58
C GLN A 282 -17.18 -22.37 -4.59
N GLU A 283 -16.54 -22.32 -3.41
CA GLU A 283 -15.09 -22.27 -3.30
C GLU A 283 -14.41 -23.58 -3.75
N VAL A 284 -15.03 -24.73 -3.44
CA VAL A 284 -14.60 -26.06 -3.93
C VAL A 284 -14.77 -26.17 -5.45
N GLU A 285 -15.87 -25.64 -5.99
CA GLU A 285 -16.09 -25.61 -7.43
C GLU A 285 -15.04 -24.74 -8.13
N ARG A 286 -14.78 -23.53 -7.63
CA ARG A 286 -13.87 -22.58 -8.26
C ARG A 286 -12.39 -22.80 -7.92
N GLY A 287 -12.09 -23.55 -6.86
CA GLY A 287 -10.73 -23.76 -6.37
C GLY A 287 -10.07 -22.51 -5.79
N VAL A 288 -10.86 -21.56 -5.27
CA VAL A 288 -10.39 -20.29 -4.70
C VAL A 288 -11.29 -19.83 -3.56
N SER A 289 -10.72 -19.18 -2.56
CA SER A 289 -11.46 -18.50 -1.50
C SER A 289 -12.28 -17.34 -2.05
N LEU A 290 -13.52 -17.19 -1.59
CA LEU A 290 -14.48 -16.16 -2.00
C LEU A 290 -14.86 -15.21 -0.86
N VAL A 291 -14.47 -15.54 0.38
CA VAL A 291 -14.77 -14.75 1.58
C VAL A 291 -13.50 -14.32 2.30
N GLY A 292 -13.47 -13.06 2.74
CA GLY A 292 -12.45 -12.47 3.61
C GLY A 292 -11.82 -11.20 3.02
N PRO A 293 -10.93 -10.52 3.79
CA PRO A 293 -10.33 -9.22 3.42
C PRO A 293 -9.68 -9.12 2.04
N HIS A 294 -9.26 -10.22 1.41
CA HIS A 294 -8.74 -10.21 0.05
C HIS A 294 -9.80 -9.98 -1.04
N ARG A 295 -11.09 -10.10 -0.71
CA ARG A 295 -12.23 -9.91 -1.63
C ARG A 295 -13.00 -8.61 -1.39
N ASP A 296 -12.73 -7.95 -0.28
CA ASP A 296 -13.40 -6.71 0.13
C ASP A 296 -12.98 -5.51 -0.72
N ASP A 297 -13.70 -4.40 -0.60
CA ASP A 297 -13.40 -3.15 -1.29
C ASP A 297 -13.62 -1.93 -0.39
N VAL A 298 -12.96 -0.82 -0.72
CA VAL A 298 -13.28 0.50 -0.18
C VAL A 298 -14.08 1.25 -1.24
N LEU A 299 -15.23 1.77 -0.86
CA LEU A 299 -16.07 2.56 -1.74
C LEU A 299 -15.77 4.04 -1.49
N LEU A 300 -15.62 4.78 -2.58
CA LEU A 300 -15.38 6.23 -2.57
C LEU A 300 -16.62 6.91 -3.14
N THR A 301 -17.18 7.89 -2.45
CA THR A 301 -18.34 8.65 -2.93
C THR A 301 -18.10 10.14 -2.82
N LEU A 302 -18.72 10.88 -3.75
CA LEU A 302 -18.84 12.34 -3.70
C LEU A 302 -20.33 12.66 -3.62
N GLY A 303 -20.77 13.16 -2.46
CA GLY A 303 -22.20 13.25 -2.16
C GLY A 303 -22.85 11.86 -2.19
N GLN A 304 -23.91 11.71 -2.99
CA GLN A 304 -24.66 10.45 -3.10
C GLN A 304 -24.14 9.52 -4.21
N LEU A 305 -23.17 9.96 -5.02
CA LEU A 305 -22.71 9.22 -6.19
C LEU A 305 -21.36 8.54 -5.94
N PRO A 306 -21.14 7.31 -6.45
CA PRO A 306 -19.82 6.70 -6.47
C PRO A 306 -18.83 7.55 -7.26
N ALA A 307 -17.63 7.77 -6.73
CA ALA A 307 -16.59 8.52 -7.45
C ALA A 307 -16.16 7.79 -8.74
N LYS A 308 -16.00 6.46 -8.67
CA LYS A 308 -15.67 5.64 -9.85
C LYS A 308 -16.81 5.70 -10.87
N GLY A 309 -16.53 6.24 -12.06
CA GLY A 309 -17.46 6.30 -13.19
C GLY A 309 -18.29 7.58 -13.27
N TYR A 310 -18.42 8.35 -12.18
CA TYR A 310 -19.20 9.59 -12.15
C TYR A 310 -18.33 10.84 -11.92
N ALA A 311 -17.25 10.74 -11.14
CA ALA A 311 -16.37 11.86 -10.90
C ALA A 311 -15.65 12.28 -12.19
N SER A 312 -15.62 13.59 -12.45
CA SER A 312 -14.81 14.19 -13.50
C SER A 312 -13.32 13.90 -13.28
N HIS A 313 -12.50 14.21 -14.29
CA HIS A 313 -11.05 14.00 -14.19
C HIS A 313 -10.43 14.82 -13.04
N GLY A 314 -10.80 16.09 -12.90
CA GLY A 314 -10.30 16.96 -11.82
C GLY A 314 -10.80 16.56 -10.42
N GLU A 315 -12.04 16.10 -10.30
CA GLU A 315 -12.57 15.55 -9.03
C GLU A 315 -11.86 14.25 -8.65
N SER A 316 -11.61 13.37 -9.61
CA SER A 316 -10.86 12.13 -9.35
C SER A 316 -9.44 12.41 -8.85
N TRP A 317 -8.77 13.40 -9.44
CA TRP A 317 -7.46 13.85 -8.96
C TRP A 317 -7.52 14.46 -7.57
N SER A 318 -8.51 15.32 -7.32
CA SER A 318 -8.71 15.94 -6.00
C SER A 318 -9.00 14.87 -4.94
N PHE A 319 -9.71 13.80 -5.30
CA PHE A 319 -9.99 12.67 -4.42
C PHE A 319 -8.74 11.85 -4.10
N ALA A 320 -7.96 11.49 -5.13
CA ALA A 320 -6.70 10.77 -4.95
C ALA A 320 -5.73 11.56 -4.08
N LEU A 321 -5.61 12.87 -4.34
CA LEU A 321 -4.81 13.79 -3.54
C LEU A 321 -5.34 13.91 -2.10
N GLY A 322 -6.66 14.04 -1.94
CA GLY A 322 -7.32 14.07 -0.63
C GLY A 322 -7.04 12.81 0.20
N LEU A 323 -7.03 11.62 -0.41
CA LEU A 323 -6.68 10.37 0.27
C LEU A 323 -5.22 10.36 0.76
N ARG A 324 -4.28 10.85 -0.06
CA ARG A 324 -2.85 10.93 0.32
C ARG A 324 -2.62 11.99 1.40
N LEU A 325 -3.23 13.17 1.30
CA LEU A 325 -3.17 14.19 2.34
C LEU A 325 -3.81 13.71 3.64
N ALA A 326 -4.94 13.01 3.56
CA ALA A 326 -5.58 12.42 4.73
C ALA A 326 -4.68 11.38 5.42
N ALA A 327 -4.02 10.53 4.64
CA ALA A 327 -3.03 9.58 5.16
C ALA A 327 -1.85 10.30 5.85
N TYR A 328 -1.36 11.39 5.25
CA TYR A 328 -0.32 12.23 5.84
C TYR A 328 -0.75 12.84 7.18
N GLN A 329 -1.93 13.47 7.23
CA GLN A 329 -2.43 14.10 8.45
C GLN A 329 -2.72 13.09 9.57
N LEU A 330 -3.27 11.92 9.21
CA LEU A 330 -3.48 10.83 10.16
C LEU A 330 -2.15 10.35 10.78
N LEU A 331 -1.12 10.14 9.95
CA LEU A 331 0.20 9.72 10.43
C LEU A 331 0.87 10.81 11.29
N ARG A 332 0.80 12.08 10.86
CA ARG A 332 1.30 13.25 11.61
C ARG A 332 0.68 13.30 13.00
N HIS A 333 -0.66 13.21 13.07
CA HIS A 333 -1.40 13.26 14.32
C HIS A 333 -1.04 12.11 15.27
N ASP A 334 -1.10 10.87 14.79
CA ASP A 334 -0.95 9.69 15.65
C ASP A 334 0.49 9.45 16.12
N LEU A 335 1.46 9.82 15.29
CA LEU A 335 2.88 9.60 15.59
C LEU A 335 3.53 10.82 16.26
N GLY A 336 2.86 11.98 16.26
CA GLY A 336 3.39 13.24 16.76
C GLY A 336 4.59 13.76 15.96
N GLN A 337 4.78 13.25 14.75
CA GLN A 337 5.93 13.53 13.88
C GLN A 337 5.52 13.42 12.41
N ASP A 338 6.10 14.26 11.56
CA ASP A 338 5.82 14.23 10.13
C ASP A 338 6.46 13.01 9.46
N PRO A 339 5.72 12.27 8.62
CA PRO A 339 6.34 11.41 7.61
C PRO A 339 6.98 12.29 6.52
N VAL A 340 7.95 11.73 5.77
CA VAL A 340 8.51 12.42 4.62
C VAL A 340 7.45 12.47 3.51
N LEU A 341 7.14 13.67 3.03
CA LEU A 341 6.19 13.87 1.94
C LEU A 341 6.91 13.76 0.60
N ILE A 342 6.34 13.03 -0.36
CA ILE A 342 6.88 12.87 -1.71
C ILE A 342 5.80 13.24 -2.73
N LEU A 343 6.09 14.23 -3.57
CA LEU A 343 5.26 14.68 -4.68
C LEU A 343 5.97 14.37 -6.01
N ASP A 344 5.60 13.27 -6.65
CA ASP A 344 6.24 12.81 -7.89
C ASP A 344 5.46 13.31 -9.11
N ASP A 345 6.00 14.33 -9.81
CA ASP A 345 5.44 14.95 -11.02
C ASP A 345 3.95 15.38 -10.89
N VAL A 346 3.48 15.59 -9.65
CA VAL A 346 2.06 15.91 -9.35
C VAL A 346 1.66 17.29 -9.86
N PHE A 347 2.55 18.29 -9.79
CA PHE A 347 2.19 19.66 -10.15
C PHE A 347 1.84 19.82 -11.64
N ALA A 348 2.42 19.00 -12.53
CA ALA A 348 2.11 19.03 -13.95
C ALA A 348 0.65 18.64 -14.25
N GLU A 349 0.02 17.86 -13.37
CA GLU A 349 -1.34 17.31 -13.54
C GLU A 349 -2.43 18.21 -12.94
N LEU A 350 -2.04 19.27 -12.23
CA LEU A 350 -2.96 20.17 -11.52
C LEU A 350 -3.08 21.52 -12.24
N ASP A 351 -4.28 22.11 -12.21
CA ASP A 351 -4.47 23.52 -12.60
C ASP A 351 -3.86 24.48 -11.58
N ALA A 352 -3.67 25.74 -11.98
CA ALA A 352 -3.01 26.76 -11.17
C ALA A 352 -3.63 26.92 -9.77
N GLY A 353 -4.96 26.89 -9.65
CA GLY A 353 -5.63 27.04 -8.36
C GLY A 353 -5.35 25.85 -7.43
N ARG A 354 -5.36 24.62 -7.97
CA ARG A 354 -5.01 23.41 -7.20
C ARG A 354 -3.54 23.37 -6.80
N ARG A 355 -2.62 23.83 -7.66
CA ARG A 355 -1.18 23.91 -7.35
C ARG A 355 -0.92 24.79 -6.13
N GLU A 356 -1.51 25.98 -6.09
CA GLU A 356 -1.34 26.91 -4.96
C GLU A 356 -1.92 26.35 -3.66
N ARG A 357 -3.09 25.69 -3.72
CA ARG A 357 -3.69 25.07 -2.53
C ARG A 357 -2.86 23.90 -2.02
N LEU A 358 -2.38 23.03 -2.92
CA LEU A 358 -1.47 21.95 -2.54
C LEU A 358 -0.20 22.52 -1.90
N ALA A 359 0.40 23.56 -2.48
CA ALA A 359 1.58 24.21 -1.91
C ALA A 359 1.32 24.76 -0.50
N ALA A 360 0.18 25.42 -0.29
CA ALA A 360 -0.18 25.91 1.05
C ALA A 360 -0.34 24.78 2.07
N LEU A 361 -0.93 23.64 1.67
CA LEU A 361 -1.17 22.49 2.55
C LEU A 361 0.10 21.75 2.97
N VAL A 362 1.19 21.90 2.20
CA VAL A 362 2.44 21.15 2.43
C VAL A 362 3.61 22.04 2.86
N ALA A 363 3.39 23.34 2.96
CA ALA A 363 4.43 24.31 3.31
C ALA A 363 4.97 24.12 4.74
N ASP A 364 4.17 23.57 5.65
CA ASP A 364 4.54 23.33 7.05
C ASP A 364 5.18 21.96 7.29
N CYS A 365 5.27 21.11 6.25
CA CYS A 365 5.83 19.78 6.36
C CYS A 365 7.34 19.82 6.67
N GLU A 366 7.78 18.99 7.63
CA GLU A 366 9.20 18.94 8.03
C GLU A 366 10.15 18.60 6.87
N GLN A 367 9.74 17.75 5.94
CA GLN A 367 10.49 17.43 4.73
C GLN A 367 9.58 17.05 3.57
N VAL A 368 9.81 17.67 2.42
CA VAL A 368 9.08 17.41 1.16
C VAL A 368 10.07 17.17 0.03
N LEU A 369 9.90 16.07 -0.69
CA LEU A 369 10.65 15.75 -1.91
C LEU A 369 9.72 15.92 -3.11
N ILE A 370 10.08 16.79 -4.04
CA ILE A 370 9.30 17.10 -5.24
C ILE A 370 10.08 16.64 -6.45
N THR A 371 9.43 15.99 -7.42
CA THR A 371 9.98 15.84 -8.77
C THR A 371 9.21 16.75 -9.72
N ALA A 372 9.94 17.35 -10.67
CA ALA A 372 9.33 18.17 -11.71
C ALA A 372 10.11 18.08 -13.01
N ALA A 373 9.39 18.00 -14.13
CA ALA A 373 9.98 18.10 -15.46
C ALA A 373 10.48 19.53 -15.76
N VAL A 374 9.67 20.50 -15.35
CA VAL A 374 9.81 21.94 -15.57
C VAL A 374 9.79 22.60 -14.20
N ALA A 375 10.79 23.42 -13.87
CA ALA A 375 10.90 24.02 -12.53
C ALA A 375 9.73 24.98 -12.24
N GLU A 376 9.24 25.65 -13.28
CA GLU A 376 8.16 26.63 -13.24
C GLU A 376 6.79 26.02 -12.90
N ASP A 377 6.62 24.69 -12.99
CA ASP A 377 5.39 24.04 -12.54
C ASP A 377 5.30 23.97 -11.01
N VAL A 378 6.43 24.07 -10.30
CA VAL A 378 6.48 24.07 -8.84
C VAL A 378 6.18 25.47 -8.32
N PRO A 379 5.15 25.65 -7.47
CA PRO A 379 4.83 26.96 -6.90
C PRO A 379 6.03 27.59 -6.17
N THR A 380 6.21 28.90 -6.35
CA THR A 380 7.35 29.64 -5.78
C THR A 380 7.35 29.67 -4.25
N SER A 381 6.18 29.45 -3.63
CA SER A 381 6.01 29.27 -2.19
C SER A 381 6.72 28.02 -1.65
N LEU A 382 6.98 27.02 -2.49
CA LEU A 382 7.73 25.81 -2.16
C LEU A 382 9.23 25.97 -2.48
N ALA A 383 9.82 27.07 -2.00
CA ALA A 383 11.25 27.33 -2.17
C ALA A 383 12.10 26.41 -1.29
N GLY A 384 13.22 25.92 -1.83
CA GLY A 384 14.10 25.00 -1.12
C GLY A 384 15.34 24.64 -1.91
N SER A 385 15.94 23.49 -1.59
CA SER A 385 17.12 23.01 -2.33
C SER A 385 16.69 22.41 -3.67
N THR A 386 17.38 22.80 -4.75
CA THR A 386 17.12 22.24 -6.09
C THR A 386 18.27 21.34 -6.52
N TYR A 387 17.94 20.17 -7.06
CA TYR A 387 18.88 19.26 -7.70
C TYR A 387 18.52 19.08 -9.16
N ARG A 388 19.51 19.17 -10.04
CA ARG A 388 19.37 18.82 -11.45
C ARG A 388 19.60 17.33 -11.63
N VAL A 389 18.71 16.68 -12.36
CA VAL A 389 18.76 15.24 -12.67
C VAL A 389 18.92 15.04 -14.18
N THR A 390 19.99 14.35 -14.58
CA THR A 390 20.31 14.00 -15.97
C THR A 390 20.83 12.57 -16.03
N LEU A 391 20.29 11.74 -16.92
CA LEU A 391 20.56 10.30 -17.17
C LEU A 391 21.45 9.61 -16.12
N GLY A 392 20.91 9.38 -14.92
CA GLY A 392 21.62 8.63 -13.87
C GLY A 392 22.61 9.45 -13.03
N GLU A 393 22.61 10.77 -13.15
CA GLU A 393 23.37 11.72 -12.36
C GLU A 393 22.43 12.69 -11.64
N VAL A 394 22.83 13.10 -10.44
CA VAL A 394 22.14 14.10 -9.63
C VAL A 394 23.14 15.09 -9.05
N SER A 395 22.94 16.38 -9.31
CA SER A 395 23.84 17.44 -8.86
C SER A 395 23.06 18.60 -8.27
N ARG A 396 23.51 19.15 -7.14
CA ARG A 396 22.87 20.32 -6.53
C ARG A 396 23.03 21.53 -7.45
N VAL A 397 21.94 22.27 -7.65
CA VAL A 397 21.97 23.57 -8.32
C VAL A 397 22.42 24.61 -7.29
N THR A 398 23.55 25.25 -7.56
CA THR A 398 24.15 26.33 -6.74
C THR A 398 23.46 27.66 -6.98
#